data_AF-A0A7S2HFY1-F1
#
_entry.id   AF-A0A7S2HFY1-F1
#
_cell.length_a   1.000
_cell.length_b   1.000
_cell.length_c   1.000
_cell.angle_alpha   90.00
_cell.angle_beta   90.00
_cell.angle_gamma   90.00
#
_symmetry.space_group_name_H-M   'P 1'
#
loop_
_entity.id
_entity.type
_entity.pdbx_description
1 polymer ?
#
loop_
_entity_poly.entity_id
_entity_poly.type
_entity_poly.pdbx_seq_one_letter_code
_entity_poly.pdbx_strand_id
1 'polypeptide(L)'
;SGVQAQQGMRTFVFDAKDSKLSRDEWFRALQRHAGFGRAVAEELALSRVPAAALQPVTLEEMWACGVCAEQEGNGACATECPICFDDFDHPSASEASEALARTPCGHCFHDACVRRWLAKS
;
A
#
# COMPACT_ATOMS: atom_id res chain seq x y z
N SER A 1 -13.85 -1.79 25.01
CA SER A 1 -13.36 -3.17 25.12
C SER A 1 -12.61 -3.53 23.84
N GLY A 2 -11.28 -3.51 23.87
CA GLY A 2 -10.45 -3.84 22.70
C GLY A 2 -10.07 -5.31 22.71
N VAL A 3 -10.43 -6.05 21.65
CA VAL A 3 -9.97 -7.43 21.45
C VAL A 3 -8.50 -7.35 21.03
N GLN A 4 -7.58 -7.70 21.93
CA GLN A 4 -6.20 -7.94 21.57
C GLN A 4 -6.14 -9.23 20.73
N ALA A 5 -5.93 -9.09 19.43
CA ALA A 5 -5.65 -10.22 18.56
C ALA A 5 -4.28 -10.82 18.94
N GLN A 6 -4.27 -11.90 19.73
CA GLN A 6 -3.07 -12.71 19.91
C GLN A 6 -2.73 -13.36 18.56
N GLN A 7 -1.83 -12.77 17.80
CA GLN A 7 -1.20 -13.43 16.66
C GLN A 7 -0.28 -14.54 17.20
N GLY A 8 -0.81 -15.76 17.31
CA GLY A 8 -0.03 -16.93 17.72
C GLY A 8 1.07 -17.23 16.70
N MET A 9 2.29 -17.47 17.19
CA MET A 9 3.42 -17.87 16.36
C MET A 9 3.15 -19.24 15.73
N ARG A 10 3.11 -19.30 14.40
CA ARG A 10 2.93 -20.55 13.65
C ARG A 10 4.28 -21.07 13.19
N THR A 11 4.62 -22.29 13.57
CA THR A 11 5.81 -22.99 13.08
C THR A 11 5.42 -23.90 11.93
N PHE A 12 6.11 -23.79 10.80
CA PHE A 12 5.95 -24.67 9.65
C PHE A 12 7.15 -25.62 9.57
N VAL A 13 6.90 -26.92 9.50
CA VAL A 13 7.93 -27.94 9.33
C VAL A 13 7.80 -28.52 7.93
N PHE A 14 8.90 -28.48 7.18
CA PHE A 14 8.99 -29.06 5.84
C PHE A 14 9.94 -30.25 5.87
N ASP A 15 9.46 -31.42 5.44
CA ASP A 15 10.30 -32.61 5.25
C ASP A 15 11.03 -32.51 3.91
N ALA A 16 12.36 -32.54 3.95
CA ALA A 16 13.24 -32.47 2.78
C ALA A 16 14.08 -33.74 2.61
N LYS A 17 13.75 -34.84 3.29
CA LYS A 17 14.57 -36.07 3.32
C LYS A 17 14.92 -36.66 1.95
N ASP A 18 14.02 -36.51 0.98
CA ASP A 18 14.18 -37.04 -0.39
C ASP A 18 14.63 -35.95 -1.39
N SER A 19 14.93 -34.75 -0.89
CA SER A 19 15.47 -33.67 -1.69
C SER A 19 16.89 -34.01 -2.15
N LYS A 20 17.13 -33.89 -3.46
CA LYS A 20 18.49 -33.97 -4.04
C LYS A 20 19.31 -32.68 -3.84
N LEU A 21 18.70 -31.64 -3.25
CA LEU A 21 19.33 -30.35 -3.01
C LEU A 21 20.02 -30.33 -1.65
N SER A 22 21.15 -29.63 -1.58
CA SER A 22 21.79 -29.29 -0.32
C SER A 22 20.88 -28.41 0.55
N ARG A 23 21.19 -28.32 1.85
CA ARG A 23 20.48 -27.46 2.79
C ARG A 23 20.42 -26.00 2.32
N ASP A 24 21.53 -25.46 1.83
CA ASP A 24 21.62 -24.05 1.42
C ASP A 24 20.81 -23.78 0.14
N GLU A 25 20.84 -24.69 -0.82
CA GLU A 25 20.02 -24.61 -2.03
C GLU A 25 18.54 -24.67 -1.69
N TRP A 26 18.17 -25.57 -0.77
CA TRP A 26 16.80 -25.70 -0.28
C TRP A 26 16.35 -24.43 0.45
N PHE A 27 17.20 -23.86 1.31
CA PHE A 27 16.91 -22.60 2.02
C PHE A 27 16.74 -21.43 1.04
N ARG A 28 17.63 -21.29 0.05
CA ARG A 28 17.49 -20.26 -1.01
C ARG A 28 16.21 -20.45 -1.80
N ALA A 29 15.84 -21.69 -2.14
CA ALA A 29 14.59 -21.97 -2.83
C ALA A 29 13.37 -21.56 -1.99
N LEU A 30 13.38 -21.87 -0.69
CA LEU A 30 12.32 -21.47 0.22
C LEU A 30 12.24 -19.95 0.36
N GLN A 31 13.37 -19.25 0.48
CA GLN A 31 13.40 -17.78 0.54
C GLN A 31 12.81 -17.16 -0.73
N ARG A 32 13.16 -17.68 -1.92
CA ARG A 32 12.56 -17.24 -3.19
C ARG A 32 11.06 -17.51 -3.23
N HIS A 33 10.62 -18.69 -2.81
CA HIS A 33 9.19 -19.03 -2.77
C HIS A 33 8.42 -18.13 -1.80
N ALA A 34 8.95 -17.89 -0.60
CA ALA A 34 8.35 -16.98 0.36
C ALA A 34 8.32 -15.54 -0.17
N GLY A 35 9.35 -15.10 -0.90
CA GLY A 35 9.37 -13.82 -1.61
C GLY A 35 8.27 -13.72 -2.66
N PHE A 36 8.15 -14.73 -3.53
CA PHE A 36 7.08 -14.82 -4.52
C PHE A 36 5.69 -14.80 -3.85
N GLY A 37 5.48 -15.61 -2.82
CA GLY A 37 4.21 -15.67 -2.09
C GLY A 37 3.83 -14.32 -1.47
N ARG A 38 4.79 -13.56 -0.93
CA ARG A 38 4.55 -12.20 -0.44
C ARG A 38 4.15 -11.24 -1.56
N ALA A 39 4.85 -11.28 -2.70
CA ALA A 39 4.54 -10.42 -3.85
C ALA A 39 3.12 -10.70 -4.39
N VAL A 40 2.77 -11.98 -4.56
CA VAL A 40 1.42 -12.39 -4.99
C VAL A 40 0.37 -11.96 -3.97
N ALA A 41 0.64 -12.11 -2.67
CA ALA A 41 -0.29 -11.67 -1.64
C ALA A 41 -0.50 -10.15 -1.66
N GLU A 42 0.55 -9.36 -1.89
CA GLU A 42 0.47 -7.91 -2.05
C GLU A 42 -0.35 -7.52 -3.29
N GLU A 43 -0.07 -8.12 -4.45
CA GLU A 43 -0.82 -7.90 -5.69
C GLU A 43 -2.31 -8.22 -5.54
N LEU A 44 -2.62 -9.36 -4.92
CA LEU A 44 -4.01 -9.76 -4.64
C LEU A 44 -4.69 -8.80 -3.66
N ALA A 45 -3.98 -8.30 -2.65
CA ALA A 45 -4.52 -7.36 -1.69
C ALA A 45 -4.81 -6.00 -2.34
N LEU A 46 -3.93 -5.52 -3.22
CA LEU A 46 -4.15 -4.30 -4.02
C LEU A 46 -5.33 -4.47 -4.99
N SER A 47 -5.47 -5.64 -5.61
CA SER A 47 -6.59 -5.97 -6.52
C SER A 47 -7.95 -6.01 -5.82
N ARG A 48 -7.98 -6.18 -4.49
CA ARG A 48 -9.22 -6.16 -3.70
C ARG A 48 -9.71 -4.75 -3.38
N VAL A 49 -8.89 -3.72 -3.56
CA VAL A 49 -9.30 -2.33 -3.35
C VAL A 49 -10.36 -2.01 -4.42
N PRO A 50 -11.63 -1.74 -4.04
CA PRO A 50 -12.67 -1.47 -5.03
C PRO A 50 -12.30 -0.25 -5.86
N ALA A 51 -12.46 -0.31 -7.18
CA ALA A 51 -12.16 0.82 -8.07
C ALA A 51 -12.94 2.09 -7.68
N ALA A 52 -14.17 1.93 -7.16
CA ALA A 52 -14.99 3.05 -6.69
C ALA A 52 -14.47 3.70 -5.38
N ALA A 53 -13.56 3.07 -4.65
CA ALA A 53 -13.01 3.61 -3.42
C ALA A 53 -11.97 4.71 -3.67
N LEU A 54 -11.41 4.79 -4.88
CA LEU A 54 -10.32 5.69 -5.24
C LEU A 54 -10.55 6.22 -6.65
N GLN A 55 -10.80 7.53 -6.75
CA GLN A 55 -10.85 8.24 -8.01
C GLN A 55 -9.44 8.71 -8.39
N PRO A 56 -8.88 8.29 -9.54
CA PRO A 56 -7.62 8.86 -10.04
C PRO A 56 -7.78 10.35 -10.30
N VAL A 57 -6.78 11.14 -9.91
CA VAL A 57 -6.74 12.59 -10.14
C VAL A 57 -5.32 13.01 -10.53
N THR A 58 -5.20 14.09 -11.30
CA THR A 58 -3.92 14.75 -11.54
C THR A 58 -3.60 15.75 -10.43
N LEU A 59 -2.33 16.21 -10.38
CA LEU A 59 -1.90 17.28 -9.47
C LEU A 59 -2.73 18.57 -9.69
N GLU A 60 -3.00 18.91 -10.95
CA GLU A 60 -3.83 20.08 -11.31
C GLU A 60 -5.28 19.91 -10.85
N GLU A 61 -5.89 18.74 -11.07
CA GLU A 61 -7.26 18.44 -10.61
C GLU A 61 -7.38 18.41 -9.08
N MET A 62 -6.31 18.02 -8.38
CA MET A 62 -6.22 18.11 -6.93
C MET A 62 -6.23 19.57 -6.46
N TRP A 63 -5.45 20.44 -7.08
CA TRP A 63 -5.41 21.87 -6.73
C TRP A 63 -6.69 22.61 -7.12
N ALA A 64 -7.36 22.17 -8.18
CA ALA A 64 -8.64 22.71 -8.62
C ALA A 64 -9.86 22.21 -7.82
N CYS A 65 -9.67 21.35 -6.81
CA CYS A 65 -10.72 20.57 -6.15
C CYS A 65 -11.88 21.40 -5.54
N GLY A 66 -11.65 22.65 -5.13
CA GLY A 66 -12.68 23.51 -4.51
C GLY A 66 -13.15 23.05 -3.12
N VAL A 67 -13.05 21.76 -2.78
CA VAL A 67 -13.37 21.18 -1.46
C VAL A 67 -12.45 21.71 -0.35
N CYS A 68 -11.23 22.11 -0.69
CA CYS A 68 -10.25 22.68 0.24
C CYS A 68 -10.44 24.19 0.47
N ALA A 69 -11.24 24.87 -0.36
CA ALA A 69 -11.37 26.33 -0.32
C ALA A 69 -12.31 26.85 0.78
N GLU A 70 -13.11 25.98 1.41
CA GLU A 70 -14.15 26.38 2.37
C GLU A 70 -13.78 26.17 3.85
N GLN A 71 -12.56 25.72 4.17
CA GLN A 71 -12.09 25.70 5.58
C GLN A 71 -11.48 27.05 5.97
N GLU A 72 -12.26 27.87 6.65
CA GLU A 72 -11.83 29.12 7.29
C GLU A 72 -10.58 28.88 8.15
N GLY A 73 -9.42 29.29 7.65
CA GLY A 73 -8.15 29.34 8.40
C GLY A 73 -6.95 28.67 7.74
N ASN A 74 -7.14 27.80 6.74
CA ASN A 74 -6.04 27.23 5.95
C ASN A 74 -6.56 26.70 4.60
N GLY A 75 -7.02 27.60 3.72
CA GLY A 75 -7.59 27.28 2.41
C GLY A 75 -6.61 26.74 1.35
N ALA A 76 -5.53 26.09 1.78
CA ALA A 76 -4.59 25.41 0.90
C ALA A 76 -4.89 23.91 0.93
N CYS A 77 -5.11 23.34 -0.24
CA CYS A 77 -5.04 21.90 -0.46
C CYS A 77 -3.71 21.38 0.11
N ALA A 78 -3.76 20.28 0.88
CA ALA A 78 -2.56 19.68 1.48
C ALA A 78 -1.52 19.45 0.39
N THR A 79 -0.29 19.94 0.59
CA THR A 79 0.81 19.81 -0.38
C THR A 79 1.53 18.47 -0.28
N GLU A 80 1.36 17.79 0.86
CA GLU A 80 2.00 16.53 1.20
C GLU A 80 1.00 15.37 1.33
N CYS A 81 1.46 14.18 0.96
CA CYS A 81 0.74 12.94 1.18
C CYS A 81 0.79 12.55 2.67
N PRO A 82 -0.34 12.47 3.39
CA PRO A 82 -0.34 12.22 4.84
C PRO A 82 0.02 10.78 5.23
N ILE A 83 0.31 9.89 4.26
CA ILE A 83 0.75 8.51 4.51
C ILE A 83 2.28 8.42 4.51
N CYS A 84 2.94 9.04 3.53
CA CYS A 84 4.40 8.98 3.39
C CYS A 84 5.12 10.26 3.83
N PHE A 85 4.39 11.37 4.03
CA PHE A 85 4.91 12.70 4.36
C PHE A 85 5.84 13.28 3.28
N ASP A 86 5.70 12.83 2.03
CA ASP A 86 6.35 13.42 0.86
C ASP A 86 5.35 14.32 0.11
N ASP A 87 5.85 15.35 -0.55
CA ASP A 87 5.05 16.24 -1.41
C ASP A 87 4.40 15.47 -2.58
N PHE A 88 3.24 15.93 -3.03
CA PHE A 88 2.50 15.29 -4.13
C PHE A 88 3.14 15.44 -5.52
N ASP A 89 4.11 16.33 -5.67
CA ASP A 89 4.92 16.48 -6.88
C ASP A 89 6.16 15.57 -6.89
N HIS A 90 6.40 14.86 -5.80
CA HIS A 90 7.44 13.85 -5.69
C HIS A 90 6.81 12.44 -5.71
N PRO A 91 7.36 11.50 -6.50
CA PRO A 91 6.90 10.12 -6.43
C PRO A 91 7.15 9.58 -5.02
N SER A 92 6.22 8.77 -4.51
CA SER A 92 6.41 8.17 -3.18
C SER A 92 7.76 7.45 -3.12
N ALA A 93 8.47 7.50 -2.00
CA ALA A 93 9.75 6.79 -1.83
C ALA A 93 9.70 5.28 -2.18
N SER A 94 8.49 4.71 -2.23
CA SER A 94 8.24 3.32 -2.54
C SER A 94 7.93 3.00 -4.02
N GLU A 95 7.65 3.98 -4.89
CA GLU A 95 7.18 3.73 -6.26
C GLU A 95 7.61 4.83 -7.26
N ALA A 96 7.74 4.48 -8.54
CA ALA A 96 8.12 5.42 -9.60
C ALA A 96 6.95 6.23 -10.20
N SER A 97 5.71 6.01 -9.74
CA SER A 97 4.52 6.66 -10.31
C SER A 97 4.07 7.85 -9.48
N GLU A 98 3.87 8.99 -10.17
CA GLU A 98 3.33 10.24 -9.63
C GLU A 98 1.78 10.23 -9.58
N ALA A 99 1.15 9.06 -9.73
CA ALA A 99 -0.31 8.95 -9.76
C ALA A 99 -0.91 9.30 -8.39
N LEU A 100 -1.96 10.13 -8.41
CA LEU A 100 -2.71 10.54 -7.23
C LEU A 100 -4.11 9.92 -7.24
N ALA A 101 -4.64 9.71 -6.05
CA ALA A 101 -5.99 9.20 -5.85
C ALA A 101 -6.74 10.02 -4.81
N ARG A 102 -8.00 10.31 -5.12
CA ARG A 102 -8.97 10.97 -4.25
C ARG A 102 -9.96 9.96 -3.72
N THR A 103 -10.20 10.01 -2.42
CA THR A 103 -11.25 9.23 -1.75
C THR A 103 -12.63 9.90 -1.91
N PRO A 104 -13.75 9.18 -1.71
CA PRO A 104 -15.09 9.78 -1.80
C PRO A 104 -15.33 10.94 -0.84
N CYS A 105 -14.59 11.01 0.28
CA CYS A 105 -14.64 12.14 1.22
C CYS A 105 -13.76 13.34 0.81
N GLY A 106 -13.10 13.29 -0.34
CA GLY A 106 -12.36 14.40 -0.93
C GLY A 106 -10.86 14.45 -0.58
N HIS A 107 -10.37 13.61 0.33
CA HIS A 107 -8.94 13.57 0.66
C HIS A 107 -8.12 12.90 -0.46
N CYS A 108 -6.94 13.44 -0.73
CA CYS A 108 -6.01 12.99 -1.76
C CYS A 108 -4.76 12.35 -1.17
N PHE A 109 -4.19 11.40 -1.91
CA PHE A 109 -3.02 10.61 -1.54
C PHE A 109 -2.25 10.22 -2.82
N HIS A 110 -0.98 9.82 -2.68
CA HIS A 110 -0.37 8.97 -3.71
C HIS A 110 -1.20 7.70 -3.88
N ASP A 111 -1.53 7.33 -5.12
CA ASP A 111 -2.40 6.19 -5.43
C ASP A 111 -1.86 4.89 -4.78
N ALA A 112 -0.56 4.66 -4.90
CA ALA A 112 0.11 3.51 -4.27
C ALA A 112 0.00 3.52 -2.73
N CYS A 113 0.18 4.69 -2.09
CA CYS A 113 0.12 4.81 -0.64
C CYS A 113 -1.25 4.43 -0.10
N VAL A 114 -2.33 5.00 -0.67
CA VAL A 114 -3.68 4.73 -0.19
C VAL A 114 -4.16 3.33 -0.54
N ARG A 115 -3.77 2.77 -1.70
CA ARG A 115 -4.08 1.36 -2.01
C ARG A 115 -3.41 0.39 -1.05
N ARG A 116 -2.12 0.59 -0.74
CA ARG A 116 -1.40 -0.23 0.25
C ARG A 116 -1.99 -0.10 1.64
N TRP A 117 -2.43 1.10 2.01
CA TRP A 117 -3.09 1.35 3.29
C TRP A 117 -4.42 0.59 3.38
N LEU A 118 -5.29 0.73 2.37
CA LEU A 118 -6.58 0.05 2.31
C LEU A 118 -6.45 -1.49 2.19
N ALA A 119 -5.39 -1.98 1.55
CA ALA A 119 -5.10 -3.41 1.46
C ALA A 119 -4.75 -4.05 2.82
N LYS A 120 -4.41 -3.24 3.82
CA LYS A 120 -3.99 -3.69 5.17
C LYS A 120 -5.01 -3.38 6.27
N SER A 121 -6.12 -2.71 5.93
CA SER A 121 -7.20 -2.34 6.87
C SER A 121 -8.25 -3.43 7.05
#